data_AF-A0A436C4W2-F1
#
_entry.id   AF-A0A436C4W2-F1
#
_cell.length_a   1.000
_cell.length_b   1.000
_cell.length_c   1.000
_cell.angle_alpha   90.00
_cell.angle_beta   90.00
_cell.angle_gamma   90.00
#
_symmetry.space_group_name_H-M   'P 1'
#
loop_
_entity.id
_entity.type
_entity.pdbx_description
1 polymer ?
#
loop_
_entity_poly.entity_id
_entity_poly.type
_entity_poly.pdbx_seq_one_letter_code
_entity_poly.pdbx_strand_id
1 'polypeptide(L)'
;RLGWPQPLPLLMAQGFGPSFRTEAGGGRRIRPGDKNFERAVCIALVAAAADACRLAAELSRRAEKLLAVAPKLRAKGAGDVIFLLLSEDAVSGSLTTDNLSRFASRRLFERLQQLEVVRELSGRPTFRLFGL
;
A
#
# COMPACT_ATOMS: atom_id res chain seq x y z
N ARG A 1 3.75 -8.47 9.08
CA ARG A 1 4.29 -9.05 7.82
C ARG A 1 3.53 -10.30 7.42
N LEU A 2 3.04 -10.38 6.17
CA LEU A 2 2.20 -11.46 5.64
C LEU A 2 2.91 -12.81 5.40
N GLY A 3 4.16 -12.97 5.84
CA GLY A 3 4.91 -14.23 5.74
C GLY A 3 5.34 -14.63 4.33
N TRP A 4 5.23 -13.74 3.35
CA TRP A 4 5.57 -14.07 1.97
C TRP A 4 7.08 -13.97 1.74
N PRO A 5 7.70 -14.97 1.09
CA PRO A 5 9.15 -15.00 0.86
C PRO A 5 9.63 -13.93 -0.14
N GLN A 6 8.72 -13.38 -0.95
CA GLN A 6 8.97 -12.23 -1.83
C GLN A 6 7.75 -11.30 -1.82
N PRO A 7 7.93 -9.98 -2.00
CA PRO A 7 6.82 -9.02 -2.13
C PRO A 7 6.09 -9.25 -3.47
N LEU A 8 5.24 -10.27 -3.51
CA LEU A 8 4.64 -10.80 -4.74
C LEU A 8 3.11 -10.67 -4.86
N PRO A 9 2.43 -9.58 -4.42
CA PRO A 9 1.03 -9.35 -4.81
C PRO A 9 0.84 -8.51 -6.07
N LEU A 10 1.91 -7.98 -6.70
CA LEU A 10 1.74 -7.09 -7.87
C LEU A 10 1.27 -7.83 -9.12
N LEU A 11 1.69 -9.09 -9.30
CA LEU A 11 1.24 -9.95 -10.39
C LEU A 11 -0.16 -10.52 -10.15
N MET A 12 -0.58 -10.66 -8.89
CA MET A 12 -1.87 -11.28 -8.57
C MET A 12 -3.05 -10.48 -9.13
N ALA A 13 -2.98 -9.14 -9.10
CA ALA A 13 -3.96 -8.27 -9.74
C ALA A 13 -3.98 -8.50 -11.27
N GLN A 14 -2.80 -8.64 -11.89
CA GLN A 14 -2.68 -8.85 -13.34
C GLN A 14 -3.15 -10.22 -13.80
N GLY A 15 -3.18 -11.22 -12.91
CA GLY A 15 -3.80 -12.51 -13.20
C GLY A 15 -5.25 -12.34 -13.70
N PHE A 16 -5.97 -11.34 -13.19
CA PHE A 16 -7.36 -10.98 -13.57
C PHE A 16 -7.44 -9.93 -14.69
N GLY A 17 -6.28 -9.49 -15.18
CA GLY A 17 -6.18 -8.48 -16.22
C GLY A 17 -6.53 -9.00 -17.62
N PRO A 18 -6.64 -8.08 -18.59
CA PRO A 18 -6.99 -8.40 -19.98
C PRO A 18 -6.02 -9.39 -20.64
N SER A 19 -4.76 -9.43 -20.21
CA SER A 19 -3.71 -10.31 -20.76
C SER A 19 -4.06 -11.80 -20.67
N PHE A 20 -4.91 -12.20 -19.72
CA PHE A 20 -5.38 -13.57 -19.55
C PHE A 20 -6.75 -13.82 -20.20
N ARG A 21 -7.31 -12.89 -20.96
CA ARG A 21 -8.57 -13.09 -21.69
C ARG A 21 -8.27 -13.47 -23.14
N THR A 22 -8.97 -14.48 -23.64
CA THR A 22 -8.85 -14.86 -25.06
C THR A 22 -9.51 -13.82 -25.96
N GLU A 23 -8.82 -13.40 -27.03
CA GLU A 23 -9.34 -12.43 -28.02
C GLU A 23 -10.64 -12.89 -28.69
N ALA A 24 -10.85 -14.20 -28.81
CA ALA A 24 -12.07 -14.80 -29.34
C ALA A 24 -13.22 -14.79 -28.32
N GLY A 25 -13.81 -13.61 -28.08
CA GLY A 25 -15.24 -13.36 -27.78
C GLY A 25 -15.97 -14.07 -26.63
N GLY A 26 -15.38 -15.01 -25.91
CA GLY A 26 -16.13 -15.93 -25.03
C GLY A 26 -15.93 -15.74 -23.52
N GLY A 27 -15.21 -14.71 -23.07
CA GLY A 27 -14.91 -14.51 -21.65
C GLY A 27 -14.05 -15.63 -21.01
N ARG A 28 -13.54 -16.58 -21.80
CA ARG A 28 -12.68 -17.66 -21.32
C ARG A 28 -11.31 -17.09 -20.96
N ARG A 29 -10.83 -17.52 -19.79
CA ARG A 29 -9.53 -17.11 -19.26
C ARG A 29 -8.47 -18.15 -19.60
N ILE A 30 -7.30 -17.69 -20.02
CA ILE A 30 -6.13 -18.50 -20.31
C ILE A 30 -5.64 -19.09 -18.97
N ARG A 31 -5.59 -20.42 -18.88
CA ARG A 31 -5.13 -21.17 -17.71
C ARG A 31 -3.74 -21.76 -17.95
N PRO A 32 -3.01 -22.15 -16.89
CA PRO A 32 -1.80 -22.93 -17.05
C PRO A 32 -2.04 -24.14 -17.96
N GLY A 33 -1.20 -24.31 -18.99
CA GLY A 33 -1.33 -25.36 -20.01
C GLY A 33 -2.13 -24.98 -21.26
N ASP A 34 -2.86 -23.85 -21.26
CA ASP A 34 -3.52 -23.34 -22.47
C ASP A 34 -2.48 -22.75 -23.45
N LYS A 35 -2.80 -22.79 -24.75
CA LYS A 35 -2.02 -22.10 -25.78
C LYS A 35 -1.91 -20.61 -25.45
N ASN A 36 -0.70 -20.05 -25.57
CA ASN A 36 -0.35 -18.66 -25.25
C ASN A 36 -0.30 -18.30 -23.76
N PHE A 37 -0.39 -19.26 -22.82
CA PHE A 37 -0.28 -18.97 -21.38
C PHE A 37 1.03 -18.25 -21.03
N GLU A 38 2.18 -18.71 -21.54
CA GLU A 38 3.48 -18.07 -21.30
C GLU A 38 3.52 -16.62 -21.80
N ARG A 39 2.97 -16.37 -22.99
CA ARG A 39 2.86 -15.01 -23.55
C ARG A 39 1.98 -14.12 -22.68
N ALA A 40 0.85 -14.63 -22.20
CA ALA A 40 -0.04 -13.91 -21.30
C ALA A 40 0.68 -13.53 -19.99
N VAL A 41 1.49 -14.43 -19.43
CA VAL A 41 2.33 -14.17 -18.26
C VAL A 41 3.35 -13.07 -18.53
N CYS A 42 4.06 -13.10 -19.67
CA CYS A 42 5.03 -12.07 -20.03
C CYS A 42 4.39 -10.68 -20.14
N ILE A 43 3.23 -10.58 -20.79
CA ILE A 43 2.49 -9.30 -20.93
C ILE A 43 2.01 -8.82 -19.56
N ALA A 44 1.45 -9.71 -18.75
CA ALA A 44 1.01 -9.40 -17.39
C ALA A 44 2.17 -8.92 -16.50
N LEU A 45 3.37 -9.50 -16.66
CA LEU A 45 4.57 -9.08 -15.93
C LEU A 45 5.01 -7.67 -16.29
N VAL A 46 5.06 -7.33 -17.58
CA VAL A 46 5.40 -5.98 -18.02
C VAL A 46 4.40 -4.95 -17.49
N ALA A 47 3.09 -5.27 -17.54
CA ALA A 47 2.06 -4.41 -16.97
C ALA A 47 2.20 -4.24 -15.45
N ALA A 48 2.43 -5.32 -14.70
CA ALA A 48 2.67 -5.27 -13.26
C ALA A 48 3.90 -4.42 -12.92
N ALA A 49 4.99 -4.56 -13.66
CA ALA A 49 6.21 -3.78 -13.45
C ALA A 49 5.96 -2.28 -13.66
N ALA A 50 5.20 -1.91 -14.70
CA ALA A 50 4.83 -0.53 -14.95
C ALA A 50 3.91 0.04 -13.85
N ASP A 51 2.92 -0.73 -13.40
CA ASP A 51 2.05 -0.35 -12.27
C ASP A 51 2.87 -0.17 -10.98
N ALA A 52 3.79 -1.09 -10.69
CA ALA A 52 4.65 -1.03 -9.52
C ALA A 52 5.55 0.22 -9.52
N CYS A 53 6.12 0.59 -10.67
CA CYS A 53 6.91 1.81 -10.80
C CYS A 53 6.06 3.06 -10.55
N ARG A 54 4.81 3.09 -11.06
CA ARG A 54 3.87 4.20 -10.80
C ARG A 54 3.51 4.31 -9.32
N LEU A 55 3.22 3.18 -8.67
CA LEU A 55 2.94 3.13 -7.23
C LEU A 55 4.15 3.57 -6.41
N ALA A 56 5.36 3.11 -6.76
CA ALA A 56 6.59 3.51 -6.08
C ALA A 56 6.83 5.03 -6.20
N ALA A 57 6.61 5.62 -7.39
CA ALA A 57 6.72 7.06 -7.58
C ALA A 57 5.68 7.85 -6.77
N GLU A 58 4.46 7.33 -6.63
CA GLU A 58 3.44 7.94 -5.77
C GLU A 58 3.83 7.86 -4.28
N LEU A 59 4.24 6.68 -3.81
CA LEU A 59 4.66 6.47 -2.43
C LEU A 59 5.90 7.31 -2.09
N SER A 60 6.87 7.46 -3.00
CA SER A 60 8.04 8.33 -2.80
C SER A 60 7.61 9.77 -2.52
N ARG A 61 6.70 10.33 -3.34
CA ARG A 61 6.19 11.70 -3.12
C ARG A 61 5.45 11.83 -1.79
N ARG A 62 4.68 10.82 -1.38
CA ARG A 62 3.97 10.82 -0.09
C ARG A 62 4.94 10.70 1.09
N ALA A 63 5.96 9.87 0.98
CA ALA A 63 7.02 9.73 1.96
C ALA A 63 7.81 11.04 2.14
N GLU A 64 8.16 11.72 1.04
CA GLU A 64 8.80 13.05 1.09
C GLU A 64 7.93 14.08 1.82
N LYS A 65 6.62 14.10 1.52
CA LYS A 65 5.66 14.96 2.25
C LYS A 65 5.60 14.63 3.74
N LEU A 66 5.59 13.34 4.10
CA LEU A 66 5.61 12.89 5.50
C LEU A 66 6.88 13.37 6.22
N LEU A 67 8.05 13.19 5.59
CA LEU A 67 9.32 13.63 6.16
C LEU A 67 9.37 15.16 6.31
N ALA A 68 8.82 15.91 5.35
CA ALA A 68 8.76 17.36 5.42
C ALA A 68 7.86 17.89 6.56
N VAL A 69 6.84 17.12 6.99
CA VAL A 69 6.01 17.49 8.14
C VAL A 69 6.56 16.98 9.48
N ALA A 70 7.53 16.06 9.48
CA ALA A 70 8.10 15.49 10.70
C ALA A 70 8.54 16.55 11.72
N PRO A 71 9.23 17.65 11.36
CA PRO A 71 9.62 18.69 12.32
C PRO A 71 8.44 19.45 12.96
N LYS A 72 7.25 19.38 12.35
CA LYS A 72 6.03 20.03 12.86
C LYS A 72 5.33 19.17 13.93
N LEU A 73 5.73 17.91 14.09
CA LEU A 73 5.15 16.98 15.05
C LEU A 73 5.86 17.11 16.39
N ARG A 74 5.14 17.54 17.43
CA ARG A 74 5.69 17.73 18.78
C ARG A 74 5.51 16.53 19.70
N ALA A 75 4.88 15.45 19.23
CA ALA A 75 4.62 14.27 20.04
C ALA A 75 5.91 13.46 20.25
N LYS A 76 6.20 13.06 21.50
CA LYS A 76 7.41 12.34 21.90
C LYS A 76 7.63 11.01 21.14
N GLY A 77 6.56 10.36 20.67
CA GLY A 77 6.60 9.13 19.85
C GLY A 77 6.32 9.34 18.36
N ALA A 78 6.36 10.58 17.84
CA ALA A 78 6.08 10.83 16.42
C ALA A 78 7.09 10.15 15.48
N GLY A 79 8.35 10.05 15.90
CA GLY A 79 9.41 9.37 15.13
C GLY A 79 9.09 7.89 14.88
N ASP A 80 8.60 7.18 15.91
CA ASP A 80 8.20 5.77 15.79
C ASP A 80 7.07 5.58 14.77
N VAL A 81 6.10 6.50 14.77
CA VAL A 81 4.97 6.48 13.84
C VAL A 81 5.41 6.79 12.40
N ILE A 82 6.32 7.75 12.22
CA ILE A 82 6.90 8.03 10.90
C ILE A 82 7.66 6.81 10.39
N PHE A 83 8.49 6.20 11.22
CA PHE A 83 9.22 4.99 10.85
C PHE A 83 8.27 3.88 10.41
N LEU A 84 7.22 3.61 11.19
CA LEU A 84 6.22 2.59 10.86
C LEU A 84 5.46 2.90 9.57
N LEU A 85 5.09 4.16 9.33
CA LEU A 85 4.43 4.58 8.09
C LEU A 85 5.32 4.43 6.85
N LEU A 86 6.65 4.47 7.02
CA LEU A 86 7.61 4.25 5.94
C LEU A 86 7.97 2.77 5.75
N SER A 87 7.76 1.93 6.78
CA SER A 87 8.15 0.52 6.76
C SER A 87 6.99 -0.47 6.57
N GLU A 88 5.76 -0.07 6.87
CA GLU A 88 4.57 -0.92 6.82
C GLU A 88 3.49 -0.31 5.92
N ASP A 89 2.75 -1.16 5.19
CA ASP A 89 1.69 -0.72 4.29
C ASP A 89 0.51 -0.05 5.03
N ALA A 90 0.29 -0.46 6.29
CA ALA A 90 -0.79 0.05 7.12
C ALA A 90 -0.43 0.02 8.60
N VAL A 91 -0.72 1.11 9.30
CA VAL A 91 -0.47 1.31 10.73
C VAL A 91 -1.79 1.57 11.46
N SER A 92 -1.95 0.98 12.65
CA SER A 92 -3.15 1.22 13.47
C SER A 92 -3.18 2.64 14.00
N GLY A 93 -4.33 3.33 13.83
CA GLY A 93 -4.56 4.65 14.40
C GLY A 93 -4.53 4.68 15.94
N SER A 94 -4.67 3.52 16.57
CA SER A 94 -4.60 3.34 18.03
C SER A 94 -3.36 2.57 18.48
N LEU A 95 -2.29 2.60 17.68
CA LEU A 95 -0.98 2.07 18.07
C LEU A 95 -0.58 2.58 19.46
N THR A 96 0.02 1.70 20.26
CA THR A 96 0.61 2.01 21.55
C THR A 96 2.09 1.66 21.52
N THR A 97 2.95 2.61 21.87
CA THR A 97 4.38 2.39 22.11
C THR A 97 4.74 2.93 23.48
N ASP A 98 5.96 2.66 23.96
CA ASP A 98 6.44 3.14 25.26
C ASP A 98 6.34 4.66 25.41
N ASN A 99 6.42 5.39 24.28
CA ASN A 99 6.35 6.86 24.23
C ASN A 99 5.04 7.40 23.65
N LEU A 100 4.08 6.54 23.28
CA LEU A 100 2.84 6.95 22.63
C LEU A 100 1.64 6.14 23.14
N SER A 101 0.74 6.82 23.87
CA SER A 101 -0.52 6.21 24.29
C SER A 101 -1.51 6.12 23.13
N ARG A 102 -2.51 5.23 23.24
CA ARG A 102 -3.58 5.07 22.23
C ARG A 102 -4.31 6.38 21.91
N PHE A 103 -4.43 7.28 22.88
CA PHE A 103 -5.09 8.57 22.72
C PHE A 103 -4.18 9.58 22.01
N ALA A 104 -2.89 9.57 22.33
CA ALA A 104 -1.90 10.39 21.65
C ALA A 104 -1.74 9.95 20.19
N SER A 105 -1.72 8.64 19.93
CA SER A 105 -1.72 8.08 18.56
C SER A 105 -2.92 8.56 17.75
N ARG A 106 -4.15 8.47 18.29
CA ARG A 106 -5.35 8.94 17.59
C ARG A 106 -5.26 10.42 17.19
N ARG A 107 -4.85 11.30 18.11
CA ARG A 107 -4.66 12.72 17.84
C ARG A 107 -3.57 12.98 16.81
N LEU A 108 -2.48 12.21 16.88
CA LEU A 108 -1.38 12.31 15.91
C LEU A 108 -1.86 11.93 14.50
N PHE A 109 -2.56 10.81 14.34
CA PHE A 109 -3.10 10.39 13.05
C PHE A 109 -4.17 11.36 12.51
N GLU A 110 -5.03 11.91 13.37
CA GLU A 110 -5.97 12.98 12.98
C GLU A 110 -5.21 14.21 12.47
N ARG A 111 -4.11 14.59 13.13
CA ARG A 111 -3.27 15.70 12.68
C ARG A 111 -2.57 15.40 11.35
N LEU A 112 -2.03 14.20 11.17
CA LEU A 112 -1.40 13.78 9.92
C LEU A 112 -2.41 13.75 8.76
N GLN A 113 -3.65 13.33 9.02
CA GLN A 113 -4.73 13.34 8.04
C GLN A 113 -5.14 14.77 7.65
N GLN A 114 -5.23 15.69 8.62
CA GLN A 114 -5.48 17.12 8.35
C GLN A 114 -4.36 17.78 7.52
N LEU A 115 -3.13 17.26 7.62
CA LEU A 115 -1.99 17.71 6.82
C LEU A 115 -1.90 16.99 5.47
N GLU A 116 -2.87 16.13 5.15
CA GLU A 116 -2.96 15.36 3.90
C GLU A 116 -1.72 14.50 3.62
N VAL A 117 -1.00 14.06 4.67
CA VAL A 117 0.20 13.22 4.53
C VAL A 117 -0.07 11.73 4.74
N VAL A 118 -1.22 11.38 5.30
CA VAL A 118 -1.69 9.99 5.46
C VAL A 118 -3.15 9.87 5.08
N ARG A 119 -3.55 8.68 4.65
CA ARG A 119 -4.93 8.33 4.31
C ARG A 119 -5.46 7.26 5.25
N GLU A 120 -6.75 7.33 5.54
CA GLU A 120 -7.49 6.28 6.22
C GLU A 120 -7.83 5.18 5.20
N LEU A 121 -7.60 3.91 5.55
CA LEU A 121 -7.67 2.76 4.63
C LEU A 121 -8.86 1.84 4.89
N SER A 122 -9.47 1.89 6.08
CA SER A 122 -10.47 0.91 6.51
C SER A 122 -11.91 1.31 6.19
N GLY A 123 -12.19 2.60 5.97
CA GLY A 123 -13.53 3.12 5.71
C GLY A 123 -14.50 2.98 6.90
N ARG A 124 -13.97 2.81 8.12
CA ARG A 124 -14.76 2.50 9.33
C ARG A 124 -14.60 3.59 10.40
N PRO A 125 -15.61 3.79 11.27
CA PRO A 125 -15.53 4.76 12.35
C PRO A 125 -14.57 4.32 13.48
N THR A 126 -14.33 3.02 13.63
CA THR A 126 -13.48 2.42 14.68
C THR A 126 -12.43 1.48 14.07
N PHE A 127 -11.36 1.21 14.83
CA PHE A 127 -10.24 0.36 14.39
C PHE A 127 -9.61 0.80 13.05
N ARG A 128 -9.46 2.12 12.90
CA ARG A 128 -8.93 2.76 11.69
C ARG A 128 -7.48 2.36 11.43
N LEU A 129 -7.19 2.02 10.18
CA LEU A 129 -5.85 1.81 9.65
C LEU A 129 -5.46 3.01 8.79
N PHE A 130 -4.21 3.42 8.91
CA PHE A 130 -3.65 4.55 8.15
C PHE A 130 -2.45 4.08 7.35
N GLY A 131 -2.27 4.63 6.16
CA GLY A 131 -1.10 4.43 5.33
C GLY A 131 -0.76 5.70 4.57
N LEU A 132 0.26 5.60 3.71
CA LEU A 132 0.61 6.66 2.78
C LEU A 132 -0.43 6.76 1.66
#